data_AF-A0A7S1M3J9-F1
#
_entry.id   AF-A0A7S1M3J9-F1
#
_cell.length_a   1.000
_cell.length_b   1.000
_cell.length_c   1.000
_cell.angle_alpha   90.00
_cell.angle_beta   90.00
_cell.angle_gamma   90.00
#
_symmetry.space_group_name_H-M   'P 1'
#
loop_
_entity.id
_entity.type
_entity.pdbx_description
1 polymer ?
#
loop_
_entity_poly.entity_id
_entity_poly.type
_entity_poly.pdbx_seq_one_letter_code
_entity_poly.pdbx_strand_id
1 'polypeptide(L)'
;MALPPLALAVLALGARARAAPPSPDAPPEGNATSEFARFSYPGPPAPPNVELPWGPSDCFVKQTWKRARVEQVKGVVYGAAYHPYKFKTVELLMDVLLPPPEDRRAARPVVVFMHGGGFVHGTREEEGNTAHVLASRGYVAVTVKYRMVPGYKAWHLWSAEPAVLAVEDARAAVRFMRKNAAKWRLDTSRIAIGGESAGAISALYYAYARKNSDGSPVTEGESGNPEYSSVVHAVVSISGTMVDHAFCAYIGSAPEYAPSACLLPGPPILPDFTPNMDADGIPGIDMHGTADHVVPYAGGLEWARTAAAKGVRHFLLTVPGAGHTPKKELYNEKKPYLAQWLTFLSGALNLKEATCPGHDAEPLLV
;
A
#
# COMPACT_ATOMS: atom_id res chain seq x y z
N MET A 1 64.05 42.22 -34.64
CA MET A 1 63.82 40.97 -35.39
C MET A 1 62.33 40.71 -35.45
N ALA A 2 61.69 41.07 -36.56
CA ALA A 2 60.39 40.54 -36.97
C ALA A 2 60.34 40.70 -38.50
N LEU A 3 60.55 39.59 -39.21
CA LEU A 3 60.41 39.52 -40.66
C LEU A 3 58.91 39.47 -41.04
N PRO A 4 58.55 39.98 -42.24
CA PRO A 4 57.17 40.21 -42.70
C PRO A 4 56.54 38.94 -43.32
N PRO A 5 55.23 38.98 -43.65
CA PRO A 5 54.50 37.82 -44.17
C PRO A 5 54.72 37.63 -45.67
N LEU A 6 54.76 36.39 -46.15
CA LEU A 6 54.64 36.07 -47.56
C LEU A 6 53.55 35.02 -47.79
N ALA A 7 52.65 35.37 -48.70
CA ALA A 7 51.56 34.58 -49.24
C ALA A 7 52.05 33.56 -50.29
N LEU A 8 51.30 32.45 -50.44
CA LEU A 8 50.99 31.75 -51.70
C LEU A 8 50.04 30.58 -51.33
N ALA A 9 48.74 30.56 -51.69
CA ALA A 9 48.17 30.23 -53.02
C ALA A 9 48.64 28.83 -53.47
N VAL A 10 47.84 27.84 -53.89
CA VAL A 10 46.49 27.69 -54.48
C VAL A 10 46.16 26.19 -54.36
N LEU A 11 44.89 25.79 -54.19
CA LEU A 11 44.26 24.76 -55.05
C LEU A 11 42.82 24.45 -54.62
N ALA A 12 41.97 24.47 -55.65
CA ALA A 12 40.54 24.37 -55.61
C ALA A 12 40.04 22.93 -55.47
N LEU A 13 38.78 22.84 -55.01
CA LEU A 13 37.65 22.05 -55.52
C LEU A 13 36.94 21.24 -54.44
N GLY A 14 35.61 21.44 -54.38
CA GLY A 14 34.69 20.51 -53.76
C GLY A 14 33.76 21.16 -52.73
N ALA A 15 32.79 21.95 -53.20
CA ALA A 15 31.65 22.32 -52.38
C ALA A 15 30.89 21.06 -51.94
N ARG A 16 30.88 20.78 -50.65
CA ARG A 16 29.78 20.10 -49.97
C ARG A 16 29.31 21.01 -48.85
N ALA A 17 28.04 21.39 -48.91
CA ALA A 17 27.40 22.17 -47.87
C ALA A 17 27.60 21.49 -46.51
N ARG A 18 28.37 22.13 -45.63
CA ARG A 18 28.36 21.79 -44.20
C ARG A 18 27.13 22.45 -43.61
N ALA A 19 26.26 21.65 -42.99
CA ALA A 19 25.16 22.13 -42.19
C ALA A 19 25.66 23.08 -41.09
N ALA A 20 24.89 24.12 -40.79
CA ALA A 20 25.16 25.09 -39.74
C ALA A 20 25.34 24.39 -38.37
N PRO A 21 26.19 24.94 -37.46
CA PRO A 21 26.26 24.42 -36.10
C PRO A 21 24.91 24.62 -35.40
N PRO A 22 24.43 23.63 -34.62
CA PRO A 22 23.17 23.74 -33.90
C PRO A 22 23.24 24.82 -32.81
N SER A 23 22.11 25.51 -32.63
CA SER A 23 21.85 26.51 -31.59
C SER A 23 22.17 25.97 -30.18
N PRO A 24 22.70 26.79 -29.24
CA PRO A 24 23.07 26.33 -27.90
C PRO A 24 21.89 25.99 -26.97
N ASP A 25 20.63 26.13 -27.41
CA ASP A 25 19.44 25.93 -26.55
C ASP A 25 18.51 24.76 -26.98
N ALA A 26 19.05 23.70 -27.57
CA ALA A 26 18.32 22.43 -27.73
C ALA A 26 18.85 21.38 -26.72
N PRO A 27 18.01 20.73 -25.89
CA PRO A 27 18.47 19.65 -25.04
C PRO A 27 18.93 18.47 -25.92
N PRO A 28 20.05 17.82 -25.59
CA PRO A 28 20.53 16.72 -26.42
C PRO A 28 19.55 15.54 -26.34
N GLU A 29 19.11 15.05 -27.50
CA GLU A 29 18.57 13.69 -27.65
C GLU A 29 19.70 12.69 -27.39
N GLY A 30 19.93 12.44 -26.10
CA GLY A 30 20.89 11.46 -25.60
C GLY A 30 20.15 10.22 -25.13
N ASN A 31 20.54 9.07 -25.68
CA ASN A 31 20.13 7.72 -25.28
C ASN A 31 20.20 7.52 -23.76
N ALA A 32 19.09 7.77 -23.06
CA ALA A 32 18.86 7.29 -21.70
C ALA A 32 18.34 5.83 -21.69
N THR A 33 18.77 5.02 -22.67
CA THR A 33 18.43 3.60 -22.77
C THR A 33 19.72 2.80 -22.92
N SER A 34 20.17 2.12 -21.86
CA SER A 34 20.76 0.76 -21.93
C SER A 34 21.52 0.29 -20.70
N GLU A 35 21.86 1.13 -19.70
CA GLU A 35 22.57 0.62 -18.50
C GLU A 35 21.67 0.34 -17.29
N PHE A 36 20.51 1.00 -17.15
CA PHE A 36 19.56 0.71 -16.06
C PHE A 36 18.53 -0.39 -16.38
N ALA A 37 18.47 -0.86 -17.63
CA ALA A 37 17.50 -1.88 -18.09
C ALA A 37 18.01 -3.33 -17.98
N ARG A 38 19.19 -3.57 -17.40
CA ARG A 38 19.88 -4.88 -17.48
C ARG A 38 19.90 -5.73 -16.20
N PHE A 39 19.37 -5.26 -15.08
CA PHE A 39 19.35 -6.03 -13.84
C PHE A 39 17.93 -6.43 -13.46
N SER A 40 17.39 -7.41 -14.19
CA SER A 40 16.24 -8.21 -13.75
C SER A 40 16.78 -9.36 -12.91
N TYR A 41 16.49 -9.41 -11.61
CA TYR A 41 16.64 -10.65 -10.84
C TYR A 41 15.69 -11.70 -11.42
N PRO A 42 16.19 -12.81 -11.97
CA PRO A 42 15.33 -13.88 -12.47
C PRO A 42 14.99 -14.84 -11.33
N GLY A 43 14.91 -14.35 -10.08
CA GLY A 43 14.53 -15.17 -8.93
C GLY A 43 13.34 -16.05 -9.28
N PRO A 44 13.16 -17.20 -8.57
CA PRO A 44 12.15 -18.17 -8.96
C PRO A 44 10.81 -17.46 -9.15
N PRO A 45 10.00 -17.86 -10.15
CA PRO A 45 8.78 -17.14 -10.50
C PRO A 45 7.89 -16.95 -9.27
N ALA A 46 7.10 -15.88 -9.29
CA ALA A 46 6.05 -15.69 -8.28
C ALA A 46 5.20 -16.97 -8.15
N PRO A 47 4.78 -17.34 -6.93
CA PRO A 47 3.85 -18.44 -6.78
C PRO A 47 2.57 -18.14 -7.58
N PRO A 48 1.89 -19.18 -8.10
CA PRO A 48 0.62 -18.97 -8.79
C PRO A 48 -0.39 -18.30 -7.85
N ASN A 49 -1.14 -17.35 -8.40
CA ASN A 49 -2.18 -16.66 -7.67
C ASN A 49 -3.33 -17.60 -7.32
N VAL A 50 -3.88 -17.45 -6.12
CA VAL A 50 -4.96 -18.30 -5.63
C VAL A 50 -6.30 -17.88 -6.21
N GLU A 51 -7.09 -18.85 -6.65
CA GLU A 51 -8.50 -18.66 -6.94
C GLU A 51 -9.31 -18.60 -5.64
N LEU A 52 -10.12 -17.55 -5.50
CA LEU A 52 -11.00 -17.37 -4.35
C LEU A 52 -12.23 -18.29 -4.50
N PRO A 53 -12.80 -18.79 -3.38
CA PRO A 53 -13.96 -19.69 -3.43
C PRO A 53 -15.23 -19.00 -3.94
N TRP A 54 -15.25 -17.67 -3.90
CA TRP A 54 -16.38 -16.85 -4.35
C TRP A 54 -15.93 -16.04 -5.56
N GLY A 55 -16.76 -16.01 -6.60
CA GLY A 55 -16.55 -15.14 -7.76
C GLY A 55 -16.69 -13.66 -7.38
N PRO A 56 -16.00 -12.76 -8.09
CA PRO A 56 -16.11 -11.33 -7.85
C PRO A 56 -17.52 -10.81 -8.19
N SER A 57 -17.88 -9.68 -7.59
CA SER A 57 -19.04 -8.88 -8.01
C SER A 57 -18.58 -7.67 -8.81
N ASP A 58 -19.00 -7.58 -10.07
CA ASP A 58 -18.63 -6.50 -11.01
C ASP A 58 -19.09 -5.11 -10.53
N CYS A 59 -20.15 -5.05 -9.73
CA CYS A 59 -20.76 -3.78 -9.33
C CYS A 59 -19.93 -2.97 -8.31
N PHE A 60 -18.89 -3.59 -7.74
CA PHE A 60 -17.92 -2.92 -6.87
C PHE A 60 -16.58 -2.68 -7.56
N VAL A 61 -16.40 -3.15 -8.81
CA VAL A 61 -15.18 -2.95 -9.59
C VAL A 61 -15.28 -1.65 -10.40
N LYS A 62 -16.43 -1.43 -11.04
CA LYS A 62 -16.67 -0.20 -11.81
C LYS A 62 -17.07 0.94 -10.89
N GLN A 63 -16.57 2.14 -11.17
CA GLN A 63 -16.98 3.33 -10.45
C GLN A 63 -18.49 3.59 -10.63
N THR A 64 -19.23 3.62 -9.53
CA THR A 64 -20.68 3.86 -9.52
C THR A 64 -20.99 5.35 -9.39
N TRP A 65 -20.27 6.05 -8.51
CA TRP A 65 -20.53 7.43 -8.14
C TRP A 65 -19.38 8.34 -8.56
N LYS A 66 -19.68 9.58 -8.94
CA LYS A 66 -18.63 10.59 -9.14
C LYS A 66 -17.92 10.87 -7.81
N ARG A 67 -16.60 11.09 -7.84
CA ARG A 67 -15.80 11.39 -6.64
C ARG A 67 -16.39 12.53 -5.78
N ALA A 68 -16.90 13.58 -6.43
CA ALA A 68 -17.49 14.74 -5.77
C ALA A 68 -18.80 14.44 -4.99
N ARG A 69 -19.37 13.24 -5.15
CA ARG A 69 -20.57 12.80 -4.44
C ARG A 69 -20.24 12.01 -3.18
N VAL A 70 -19.01 11.53 -3.04
CA VAL A 70 -18.59 10.81 -1.82
C VAL A 70 -18.65 11.77 -0.64
N GLU A 71 -19.33 11.36 0.43
CA GLU A 71 -19.35 12.11 1.68
C GLU A 71 -18.12 11.78 2.51
N GLN A 72 -17.63 12.76 3.26
CA GLN A 72 -16.47 12.56 4.13
C GLN A 72 -16.75 13.16 5.52
N VAL A 73 -16.57 12.34 6.55
CA VAL A 73 -16.55 12.76 7.95
C VAL A 73 -15.10 12.75 8.42
N LYS A 74 -14.56 13.93 8.76
CA LYS A 74 -13.16 14.08 9.15
C LYS A 74 -12.97 14.11 10.66
N GLY A 75 -11.81 13.65 11.10
CA GLY A 75 -11.34 13.83 12.48
C GLY A 75 -12.18 13.10 13.53
N VAL A 76 -12.74 11.94 13.16
CA VAL A 76 -13.48 11.11 14.10
C VAL A 76 -12.50 10.50 15.10
N VAL A 77 -12.69 10.79 16.39
CA VAL A 77 -11.95 10.14 17.46
C VAL A 77 -12.46 8.71 17.62
N TYR A 78 -11.61 7.73 17.32
CA TYR A 78 -11.99 6.32 17.39
C TYR A 78 -11.49 5.60 18.65
N GLY A 79 -10.57 6.23 19.37
CA GLY A 79 -10.00 5.73 20.60
C GLY A 79 -8.96 6.69 21.15
N ALA A 80 -8.39 6.33 22.29
CA ALA A 80 -7.24 7.00 22.88
C ALA A 80 -6.32 5.94 23.49
N ALA A 81 -5.01 6.11 23.34
CA ALA A 81 -4.03 5.12 23.78
C ALA A 81 -2.78 5.80 24.35
N TYR A 82 -2.14 5.15 25.33
CA TYR A 82 -0.86 5.62 25.83
C TYR A 82 0.21 5.53 24.74
N HIS A 83 0.93 6.61 24.51
CA HIS A 83 1.99 6.68 23.51
C HIS A 83 3.35 6.53 24.20
N PRO A 84 4.03 5.37 24.08
CA PRO A 84 5.22 5.07 24.88
C PRO A 84 6.35 6.07 24.62
N TYR A 85 6.52 6.52 23.38
CA TYR A 85 7.59 7.47 23.04
C TYR A 85 7.34 8.92 23.48
N LYS A 86 6.07 9.31 23.69
CA LYS A 86 5.66 10.68 24.08
C LYS A 86 5.25 10.77 25.55
N PHE A 87 5.20 9.62 26.24
CA PHE A 87 4.81 9.49 27.64
C PHE A 87 3.46 10.15 27.97
N LYS A 88 2.49 10.07 27.05
CA LYS A 88 1.15 10.61 27.26
C LYS A 88 0.10 9.83 26.47
N THR A 89 -1.14 9.87 26.93
CA THR A 89 -2.29 9.41 26.14
C THR A 89 -2.51 10.35 24.96
N VAL A 90 -2.75 9.78 23.79
CA VAL A 90 -3.08 10.50 22.57
C VAL A 90 -4.41 10.03 22.03
N GLU A 91 -5.18 10.95 21.46
CA GLU A 91 -6.34 10.60 20.66
C GLU A 91 -5.91 9.97 19.34
N LEU A 92 -6.69 8.97 18.94
CA LEU A 92 -6.55 8.29 17.67
C LEU A 92 -7.68 8.75 16.74
N LEU A 93 -7.31 9.23 15.55
CA LEU A 93 -8.23 9.91 14.63
C LEU A 93 -8.37 9.13 13.32
N MET A 94 -9.59 9.07 12.80
CA MET A 94 -9.88 8.53 11.47
C MET A 94 -10.69 9.52 10.63
N ASP A 95 -10.62 9.38 9.32
CA ASP A 95 -11.58 9.97 8.40
C ASP A 95 -12.41 8.84 7.77
N VAL A 96 -13.71 9.06 7.63
CA VAL A 96 -14.66 8.08 7.09
C VAL A 96 -15.26 8.63 5.81
N LEU A 97 -15.06 7.91 4.71
CA LEU A 97 -15.61 8.23 3.40
C LEU A 97 -16.76 7.27 3.10
N LEU A 98 -17.92 7.84 2.81
CA LEU A 98 -19.17 7.13 2.64
C LEU A 98 -19.64 7.25 1.19
N PRO A 99 -20.22 6.19 0.60
CA PRO A 99 -21.06 6.32 -0.58
C PRO A 99 -22.16 7.36 -0.31
N PRO A 100 -22.64 8.06 -1.35
CA PRO A 100 -23.52 9.21 -1.19
C PRO A 100 -24.87 8.84 -0.52
N PRO A 101 -25.66 9.83 -0.08
CA PRO A 101 -26.97 9.58 0.54
C PRO A 101 -27.96 8.80 -0.34
N GLU A 102 -27.82 8.89 -1.67
CA GLU A 102 -28.64 8.12 -2.62
C GLU A 102 -28.36 6.62 -2.58
N ASP A 103 -27.20 6.20 -2.07
CA ASP A 103 -26.94 4.79 -1.81
C ASP A 103 -27.76 4.35 -0.60
N ARG A 104 -28.93 3.74 -0.84
CA ARG A 104 -29.87 3.34 0.22
C ARG A 104 -29.62 1.96 0.80
N ARG A 105 -28.49 1.32 0.46
CA ARG A 105 -28.19 -0.03 0.96
C ARG A 105 -28.10 -0.04 2.48
N ALA A 106 -28.72 -1.05 3.08
CA ALA A 106 -28.77 -1.26 4.52
C ALA A 106 -27.43 -1.71 5.13
N ALA A 107 -26.59 -2.36 4.34
CA ALA A 107 -25.29 -2.87 4.76
C ALA A 107 -24.25 -2.68 3.63
N ARG A 108 -23.10 -2.09 3.95
CA ARG A 108 -22.04 -1.71 3.00
C ARG A 108 -20.70 -2.30 3.46
N PRO A 109 -19.91 -2.90 2.56
CA PRO A 109 -18.61 -3.44 2.91
C PRO A 109 -17.65 -2.31 3.33
N VAL A 110 -16.73 -2.62 4.24
CA VAL A 110 -15.82 -1.65 4.85
C VAL A 110 -14.38 -1.95 4.48
N VAL A 111 -13.59 -0.92 4.18
CA VAL A 111 -12.13 -1.01 4.02
C VAL A 111 -11.48 0.00 4.95
N VAL A 112 -10.72 -0.48 5.93
CA VAL A 112 -9.89 0.35 6.81
C VAL A 112 -8.49 0.41 6.22
N PHE A 113 -7.94 1.62 6.03
CA PHE A 113 -6.69 1.84 5.32
C PHE A 113 -5.69 2.64 6.17
N MET A 114 -4.46 2.12 6.26
CA MET A 114 -3.37 2.68 7.04
C MET A 114 -2.39 3.40 6.11
N HIS A 115 -2.04 4.64 6.44
CA HIS A 115 -1.09 5.42 5.66
C HIS A 115 0.35 4.88 5.79
N GLY A 116 1.22 5.27 4.85
CA GLY A 116 2.65 4.97 4.90
C GLY A 116 3.42 5.92 5.83
N GLY A 117 4.72 6.08 5.56
CA GLY A 117 5.57 7.06 6.26
C GLY A 117 6.50 6.49 7.32
N GLY A 118 6.92 5.23 7.13
CA GLY A 118 8.02 4.62 7.89
C GLY A 118 7.81 4.53 9.39
N PHE A 119 6.57 4.57 9.86
CA PHE A 119 6.20 4.67 11.28
C PHE A 119 6.68 5.94 12.00
N VAL A 120 7.21 6.94 11.28
CA VAL A 120 7.73 8.20 11.87
C VAL A 120 6.98 9.44 11.42
N HIS A 121 6.28 9.37 10.29
CA HIS A 121 5.47 10.45 9.74
C HIS A 121 4.28 9.90 8.96
N GLY A 122 3.48 10.79 8.39
CA GLY A 122 2.32 10.48 7.57
C GLY A 122 1.02 10.88 8.23
N THR A 123 -0.03 10.96 7.43
CA THR A 123 -1.36 11.36 7.90
C THR A 123 -2.46 10.58 7.21
N ARG A 124 -3.62 10.50 7.86
CA ARG A 124 -4.81 9.81 7.31
C ARG A 124 -5.34 10.47 6.03
N GLU A 125 -5.02 11.74 5.80
CA GLU A 125 -5.38 12.49 4.61
C GLU A 125 -4.59 12.05 3.35
N GLU A 126 -3.37 11.50 3.51
CA GLU A 126 -2.53 11.00 2.40
C GLU A 126 -3.19 9.81 1.67
N GLU A 127 -4.05 9.06 2.37
CA GLU A 127 -4.85 7.97 1.81
C GLU A 127 -6.22 8.40 1.27
N GLY A 128 -6.50 9.71 1.24
CA GLY A 128 -7.78 10.24 0.76
C GLY A 128 -8.08 9.84 -0.69
N ASN A 129 -7.06 9.70 -1.56
CA ASN A 129 -7.29 9.22 -2.93
C ASN A 129 -7.77 7.77 -2.95
N THR A 130 -7.06 6.88 -2.26
CA THR A 130 -7.39 5.47 -2.09
C THR A 130 -8.82 5.30 -1.56
N ALA A 131 -9.15 6.03 -0.50
CA ALA A 131 -10.46 5.97 0.13
C ALA A 131 -11.58 6.46 -0.79
N HIS A 132 -11.34 7.50 -1.61
CA HIS A 132 -12.32 7.95 -2.59
C HIS A 132 -12.51 6.96 -3.75
N VAL A 133 -11.43 6.30 -4.21
CA VAL A 133 -11.51 5.24 -5.23
C VAL A 133 -12.44 4.13 -4.78
N LEU A 134 -12.33 3.71 -3.51
CA LEU A 134 -13.19 2.70 -2.89
C LEU A 134 -14.62 3.23 -2.63
N ALA A 135 -14.76 4.42 -2.01
CA ALA A 135 -16.08 4.96 -1.66
C ALA A 135 -16.96 5.26 -2.88
N SER A 136 -16.36 5.69 -3.98
CA SER A 136 -17.05 5.89 -5.26
C SER A 136 -17.57 4.59 -5.90
N ARG A 137 -17.15 3.43 -5.40
CA ARG A 137 -17.57 2.08 -5.81
C ARG A 137 -18.46 1.38 -4.79
N GLY A 138 -18.96 2.13 -3.80
CA GLY A 138 -19.92 1.60 -2.82
C GLY A 138 -19.29 0.95 -1.59
N TYR A 139 -17.99 1.07 -1.36
CA TYR A 139 -17.39 0.71 -0.08
C TYR A 139 -17.54 1.86 0.93
N VAL A 140 -17.59 1.57 2.22
CA VAL A 140 -17.23 2.56 3.25
C VAL A 140 -15.72 2.47 3.45
N ALA A 141 -15.01 3.54 3.12
CA ALA A 141 -13.55 3.58 3.24
C ALA A 141 -13.14 4.44 4.43
N VAL A 142 -12.20 3.94 5.23
CA VAL A 142 -11.74 4.59 6.45
C VAL A 142 -10.23 4.78 6.35
N THR A 143 -9.73 5.97 6.64
CA THR A 143 -8.29 6.19 6.75
C THR A 143 -7.92 6.50 8.19
N VAL A 144 -6.90 5.84 8.73
CA VAL A 144 -6.58 5.91 10.16
C VAL A 144 -5.25 6.58 10.41
N LYS A 145 -5.20 7.41 11.44
CA LYS A 145 -3.95 7.85 12.09
C LYS A 145 -3.65 6.88 13.22
N TYR A 146 -2.41 6.41 13.29
CA TYR A 146 -1.92 5.51 14.33
C TYR A 146 -0.70 6.11 15.07
N ARG A 147 -0.35 5.53 16.22
CA ARG A 147 0.81 5.90 17.02
C ARG A 147 2.09 5.61 16.26
N MET A 148 3.01 6.57 16.28
CA MET A 148 4.23 6.56 15.50
C MET A 148 5.42 6.94 16.35
N VAL A 149 6.60 6.47 15.97
CA VAL A 149 7.87 6.86 16.57
C VAL A 149 8.13 8.34 16.27
N PRO A 150 8.34 9.21 17.27
CA PRO A 150 8.77 10.58 16.99
C PRO A 150 10.10 10.56 16.22
N GLY A 151 10.26 11.39 15.19
CA GLY A 151 11.46 11.34 14.33
C GLY A 151 12.80 11.45 15.07
N TYR A 152 12.85 12.22 16.17
CA TYR A 152 14.04 12.33 17.04
C TYR A 152 14.30 11.06 17.89
N LYS A 153 13.51 10.01 17.72
CA LYS A 153 13.57 8.69 18.37
C LYS A 153 13.62 7.55 17.34
N ALA A 154 14.05 7.83 16.11
CA ALA A 154 14.04 6.86 15.00
C ALA A 154 14.82 5.55 15.29
N TRP A 155 15.71 5.51 16.29
CA TRP A 155 16.35 4.26 16.74
C TRP A 155 15.35 3.21 17.27
N HIS A 156 14.14 3.60 17.67
CA HIS A 156 13.09 2.64 18.03
C HIS A 156 12.54 1.86 16.83
N LEU A 157 12.88 2.26 15.61
CA LEU A 157 12.55 1.51 14.40
C LEU A 157 13.26 0.16 14.31
N TRP A 158 14.29 -0.14 15.13
CA TRP A 158 14.92 -1.47 15.22
C TRP A 158 14.14 -2.48 16.07
N SER A 159 12.83 -2.39 16.06
CA SER A 159 11.98 -3.28 16.85
C SER A 159 10.63 -3.48 16.18
N ALA A 160 9.92 -4.52 16.61
CA ALA A 160 8.53 -4.74 16.21
C ALA A 160 7.57 -3.68 16.77
N GLU A 161 7.98 -2.93 17.81
CA GLU A 161 7.11 -2.08 18.62
C GLU A 161 6.30 -1.08 17.76
N PRO A 162 6.87 -0.37 16.77
CA PRO A 162 6.10 0.56 15.95
C PRO A 162 4.99 -0.12 15.14
N ALA A 163 5.25 -1.32 14.61
CA ALA A 163 4.26 -2.10 13.88
C ALA A 163 3.18 -2.65 14.83
N VAL A 164 3.55 -3.10 16.03
CA VAL A 164 2.61 -3.55 17.08
C VAL A 164 1.67 -2.41 17.48
N LEU A 165 2.20 -1.21 17.77
CA LEU A 165 1.40 -0.04 18.12
C LEU A 165 0.40 0.33 17.02
N ALA A 166 0.85 0.27 15.76
CA ALA A 166 0.01 0.52 14.61
C ALA A 166 -1.09 -0.54 14.45
N VAL A 167 -0.80 -1.82 14.70
CA VAL A 167 -1.78 -2.91 14.71
C VAL A 167 -2.81 -2.73 15.81
N GLU A 168 -2.41 -2.41 17.05
CA GLU A 168 -3.34 -2.13 18.16
C GLU A 168 -4.33 -1.01 17.80
N ASP A 169 -3.81 0.06 17.19
CA ASP A 169 -4.61 1.21 16.79
C ASP A 169 -5.56 0.87 15.64
N ALA A 170 -5.11 0.08 14.66
CA ALA A 170 -5.97 -0.43 13.59
C ALA A 170 -7.08 -1.35 14.14
N ARG A 171 -6.78 -2.18 15.15
CA ARG A 171 -7.79 -3.04 15.81
C ARG A 171 -8.83 -2.17 16.50
N ALA A 172 -8.42 -1.12 17.20
CA ALA A 172 -9.34 -0.15 17.79
C ALA A 172 -10.22 0.55 16.74
N ALA A 173 -9.68 0.88 15.56
CA ALA A 173 -10.46 1.44 14.46
C ALA A 173 -11.51 0.44 13.92
N VAL A 174 -11.17 -0.83 13.70
CA VAL A 174 -12.14 -1.86 13.27
C VAL A 174 -13.24 -2.05 14.30
N ARG A 175 -12.90 -2.10 15.60
CA ARG A 175 -13.88 -2.17 16.70
C ARG A 175 -14.80 -0.96 16.70
N PHE A 176 -14.26 0.23 16.49
CA PHE A 176 -15.04 1.46 16.37
C PHE A 176 -16.02 1.42 15.19
N MET A 177 -15.58 0.91 14.02
CA MET A 177 -16.48 0.73 12.88
C MET A 177 -17.62 -0.23 13.22
N ARG A 178 -17.31 -1.39 13.83
CA ARG A 178 -18.35 -2.34 14.27
C ARG A 178 -19.36 -1.73 15.25
N LYS A 179 -18.89 -0.98 16.25
CA LYS A 179 -19.76 -0.25 17.19
C LYS A 179 -20.69 0.73 16.47
N ASN A 180 -20.21 1.40 15.43
CA ASN A 180 -20.96 2.40 14.67
C ASN A 180 -21.66 1.81 13.43
N ALA A 181 -21.79 0.48 13.33
CA ALA A 181 -22.29 -0.17 12.13
C ALA A 181 -23.69 0.31 11.73
N ALA A 182 -24.61 0.47 12.68
CA ALA A 182 -25.96 0.95 12.41
C ALA A 182 -25.97 2.39 11.87
N LYS A 183 -25.14 3.27 12.47
CA LYS A 183 -25.04 4.69 12.09
C LYS A 183 -24.61 4.86 10.64
N TRP A 184 -23.70 4.02 10.16
CA TRP A 184 -23.10 4.14 8.82
C TRP A 184 -23.53 3.03 7.86
N ARG A 185 -24.51 2.20 8.24
CA ARG A 185 -25.02 1.09 7.43
C ARG A 185 -23.90 0.15 6.99
N LEU A 186 -23.08 -0.30 7.94
CA LEU A 186 -21.90 -1.12 7.68
C LEU A 186 -22.25 -2.60 7.74
N ASP A 187 -21.64 -3.37 6.85
CA ASP A 187 -21.64 -4.82 6.93
C ASP A 187 -20.44 -5.29 7.77
N THR A 188 -20.70 -5.75 8.99
CA THR A 188 -19.65 -6.17 9.92
C THR A 188 -19.05 -7.55 9.60
N SER A 189 -19.65 -8.28 8.65
CA SER A 189 -19.14 -9.53 8.08
C SER A 189 -18.24 -9.32 6.85
N ARG A 190 -18.11 -8.07 6.38
CA ARG A 190 -17.36 -7.71 5.18
C ARG A 190 -16.46 -6.50 5.43
N ILE A 191 -15.47 -6.72 6.28
CA ILE A 191 -14.45 -5.71 6.66
C ILE A 191 -13.08 -6.16 6.15
N ALA A 192 -12.43 -5.32 5.35
CA ALA A 192 -11.03 -5.47 4.97
C ALA A 192 -10.13 -4.48 5.73
N ILE A 193 -8.87 -4.85 5.93
CA ILE A 193 -7.80 -3.95 6.36
C ILE A 193 -6.81 -3.80 5.21
N GLY A 194 -6.18 -2.63 5.08
CA GLY A 194 -5.10 -2.45 4.15
C GLY A 194 -4.22 -1.27 4.50
N GLY A 195 -3.22 -1.03 3.67
CA GLY A 195 -2.36 0.14 3.80
C GLY A 195 -1.32 0.23 2.69
N GLU A 196 -0.50 1.26 2.77
CA GLU A 196 0.69 1.41 1.95
C GLU A 196 1.97 1.42 2.79
N SER A 197 3.07 0.88 2.27
CA SER A 197 4.39 0.96 2.91
C SER A 197 4.35 0.48 4.38
N ALA A 198 4.71 1.32 5.35
CA ALA A 198 4.56 1.03 6.79
C ALA A 198 3.12 0.59 7.18
N GLY A 199 2.09 1.22 6.61
CA GLY A 199 0.70 0.81 6.81
C GLY A 199 0.37 -0.55 6.17
N ALA A 200 0.98 -0.89 5.04
CA ALA A 200 0.85 -2.21 4.41
C ALA A 200 1.52 -3.29 5.27
N ILE A 201 2.71 -3.01 5.80
CA ILE A 201 3.41 -3.86 6.77
C ILE A 201 2.50 -4.10 7.99
N SER A 202 1.91 -3.04 8.55
CA SER A 202 0.94 -3.17 9.65
C SER A 202 -0.29 -3.98 9.28
N ALA A 203 -0.84 -3.83 8.08
CA ALA A 203 -2.02 -4.59 7.65
C ALA A 203 -1.73 -6.09 7.48
N LEU A 204 -0.56 -6.43 6.93
CA LEU A 204 -0.10 -7.82 6.87
C LEU A 204 0.14 -8.38 8.27
N TYR A 205 0.79 -7.60 9.14
CA TYR A 205 1.06 -7.98 10.52
C TYR A 205 -0.23 -8.20 11.31
N TYR A 206 -1.21 -7.30 11.16
CA TYR A 206 -2.54 -7.37 11.75
C TYR A 206 -3.22 -8.72 11.49
N ALA A 207 -3.19 -9.15 10.22
CA ALA A 207 -3.97 -10.28 9.77
C ALA A 207 -3.28 -11.62 10.08
N TYR A 208 -1.97 -11.68 9.85
CA TYR A 208 -1.27 -12.96 9.78
C TYR A 208 -0.38 -13.25 10.97
N ALA A 209 0.05 -12.25 11.76
CA ALA A 209 0.86 -12.54 12.94
C ALA A 209 -0.01 -12.90 14.15
N ARG A 210 0.35 -14.01 14.80
CA ARG A 210 -0.25 -14.44 16.08
C ARG A 210 0.69 -14.23 17.26
N LYS A 211 2.00 -14.27 17.02
CA LYS A 211 3.04 -14.03 18.02
C LYS A 211 4.01 -12.95 17.56
N ASN A 212 4.45 -12.11 18.49
CA ASN A 212 5.58 -11.21 18.34
C ASN A 212 6.89 -12.03 18.25
N SER A 213 8.00 -11.36 17.93
CA SER A 213 9.32 -11.99 17.81
C SER A 213 9.85 -12.61 19.10
N ASP A 214 9.39 -12.13 20.25
CA ASP A 214 9.70 -12.69 21.58
C ASP A 214 8.78 -13.87 21.97
N GLY A 215 7.86 -14.26 21.09
CA GLY A 215 6.91 -15.35 21.31
C GLY A 215 5.64 -14.97 22.08
N SER A 216 5.53 -13.73 22.56
CA SER A 216 4.31 -13.21 23.19
C SER A 216 3.18 -13.06 22.15
N PRO A 217 1.89 -13.19 22.52
CA PRO A 217 0.79 -13.03 21.57
C PRO A 217 0.71 -11.60 21.04
N VAL A 218 0.33 -11.43 19.78
CA VAL A 218 0.02 -10.10 19.21
C VAL A 218 -1.23 -9.56 19.90
N THR A 219 -1.05 -8.52 20.69
CA THR A 219 -2.07 -7.93 21.57
C THR A 219 -3.22 -7.26 20.83
N GLU A 220 -4.45 -7.42 21.31
CA GLU A 220 -5.65 -6.73 20.81
C GLU A 220 -5.59 -5.21 20.99
N GLY A 221 -4.70 -4.72 21.86
CA GLY A 221 -4.66 -3.34 22.32
C GLY A 221 -5.86 -2.99 23.20
N GLU A 222 -5.67 -2.05 24.12
CA GLU A 222 -6.68 -1.69 25.12
C GLU A 222 -7.58 -0.51 24.67
N SER A 223 -7.25 0.13 23.55
CA SER A 223 -7.94 1.34 23.09
C SER A 223 -9.26 1.06 22.38
N GLY A 224 -10.17 2.05 22.43
CA GLY A 224 -11.38 2.08 21.62
C GLY A 224 -12.56 1.38 22.29
N ASN A 225 -12.98 0.25 21.73
CA ASN A 225 -14.24 -0.45 22.07
C ASN A 225 -14.01 -1.97 22.16
N PRO A 226 -13.30 -2.45 23.20
CA PRO A 226 -12.81 -3.84 23.30
C PRO A 226 -13.91 -4.91 23.33
N GLU A 227 -15.16 -4.53 23.61
CA GLU A 227 -16.33 -5.41 23.56
C GLU A 227 -16.74 -5.80 22.14
N TYR A 228 -16.24 -5.10 21.12
CA TYR A 228 -16.47 -5.43 19.72
C TYR A 228 -15.29 -6.23 19.15
N SER A 229 -15.58 -7.15 18.23
CA SER A 229 -14.55 -7.90 17.53
C SER A 229 -13.66 -6.98 16.67
N SER A 230 -12.39 -7.35 16.51
CA SER A 230 -11.44 -6.77 15.54
C SER A 230 -11.24 -7.66 14.29
N VAL A 231 -11.95 -8.78 14.14
CA VAL A 231 -11.79 -9.69 12.99
C VAL A 231 -11.99 -8.99 11.64
N VAL A 232 -11.15 -9.27 10.66
CA VAL A 232 -11.27 -8.81 9.26
C VAL A 232 -11.31 -10.01 8.32
N HIS A 233 -11.74 -9.78 7.08
CA HIS A 233 -12.06 -10.82 6.11
C HIS A 233 -11.23 -10.72 4.82
N ALA A 234 -10.46 -9.64 4.65
CA ALA A 234 -9.49 -9.49 3.57
C ALA A 234 -8.37 -8.52 3.96
N VAL A 235 -7.21 -8.67 3.31
CA VAL A 235 -6.04 -7.80 3.49
C VAL A 235 -5.63 -7.19 2.15
N VAL A 236 -5.29 -5.90 2.17
CA VAL A 236 -4.75 -5.18 1.00
C VAL A 236 -3.41 -4.56 1.36
N SER A 237 -2.34 -5.01 0.71
CA SER A 237 -0.99 -4.49 0.87
C SER A 237 -0.58 -3.74 -0.40
N ILE A 238 -0.10 -2.49 -0.26
CA ILE A 238 0.58 -1.75 -1.32
C ILE A 238 2.03 -1.54 -0.89
N SER A 239 2.98 -2.19 -1.55
CA SER A 239 4.41 -2.15 -1.21
C SER A 239 4.69 -2.53 0.26
N GLY A 240 4.06 -3.60 0.74
CA GLY A 240 4.27 -4.16 2.08
C GLY A 240 5.26 -5.33 2.09
N THR A 241 5.55 -5.83 3.28
CA THR A 241 6.33 -7.05 3.51
C THR A 241 6.07 -7.58 4.92
N MET A 242 6.31 -8.87 5.14
CA MET A 242 6.38 -9.49 6.48
C MET A 242 7.78 -9.99 6.85
N VAL A 243 8.72 -9.94 5.91
CA VAL A 243 10.13 -10.30 6.11
C VAL A 243 10.97 -9.03 6.32
N ASP A 244 12.07 -9.16 7.04
CA ASP A 244 13.01 -8.08 7.40
C ASP A 244 13.77 -7.51 6.20
N HIS A 245 13.10 -6.72 5.37
CA HIS A 245 13.70 -6.03 4.23
C HIS A 245 13.28 -4.56 4.11
N ALA A 246 12.42 -4.07 5.01
CA ALA A 246 11.94 -2.68 4.96
C ALA A 246 13.00 -1.71 5.53
N PHE A 247 13.17 -0.55 4.90
CA PHE A 247 14.03 0.55 5.35
C PHE A 247 15.56 0.32 5.27
N CYS A 248 16.00 -0.69 4.52
CA CYS A 248 17.40 -0.83 4.13
C CYS A 248 17.78 0.23 3.08
N ALA A 249 18.23 1.41 3.52
CA ALA A 249 18.91 2.38 2.65
C ALA A 249 20.43 2.06 2.69
N TYR A 250 21.29 2.16 1.68
CA TYR A 250 21.38 2.99 0.48
C TYR A 250 21.99 2.20 -0.69
N ILE A 251 21.84 2.83 -1.86
CA ILE A 251 22.15 2.46 -3.23
C ILE A 251 23.67 2.46 -3.47
N GLY A 252 24.22 1.29 -3.78
CA GLY A 252 25.53 1.12 -4.41
C GLY A 252 25.39 0.09 -5.53
N SER A 253 26.26 0.13 -6.54
CA SER A 253 26.22 -0.69 -7.76
C SER A 253 26.52 -2.18 -7.54
N ALA A 254 25.98 -2.78 -6.48
CA ALA A 254 26.11 -4.20 -6.20
C ALA A 254 25.07 -4.98 -7.04
N PRO A 255 25.49 -5.92 -7.90
CA PRO A 255 24.59 -6.67 -8.80
C PRO A 255 23.70 -7.73 -8.13
N GLU A 256 23.55 -7.71 -6.81
CA GLU A 256 22.90 -8.80 -6.08
C GLU A 256 21.84 -8.22 -5.16
N TYR A 257 20.61 -8.73 -5.29
CA TYR A 257 19.47 -8.47 -4.41
C TYR A 257 19.66 -9.08 -3.01
N ALA A 258 20.90 -9.14 -2.52
CA ALA A 258 21.15 -9.20 -1.09
C ALA A 258 20.88 -7.79 -0.54
N PRO A 259 20.20 -7.63 0.61
CA PRO A 259 20.19 -6.34 1.30
C PRO A 259 21.66 -5.99 1.60
N SER A 260 22.24 -5.13 0.77
CA SER A 260 23.61 -4.66 0.92
C SER A 260 23.61 -3.63 2.05
N ALA A 261 23.65 -4.14 3.27
CA ALA A 261 23.69 -3.40 4.53
C ALA A 261 22.47 -2.50 4.81
N CYS A 262 21.84 -2.73 5.96
CA CYS A 262 21.08 -1.66 6.64
C CYS A 262 22.03 -0.46 6.81
N LEU A 263 21.59 0.76 6.47
CA LEU A 263 22.38 2.01 6.56
C LEU A 263 23.02 2.24 7.94
N LEU A 264 22.54 1.50 8.94
CA LEU A 264 22.99 1.57 10.31
C LEU A 264 23.44 0.15 10.71
N PRO A 265 24.68 -0.04 11.18
CA PRO A 265 25.10 -1.31 11.75
C PRO A 265 24.15 -1.64 12.92
N GLY A 266 23.36 -2.70 12.80
CA GLY A 266 22.35 -3.05 13.79
C GLY A 266 21.53 -4.28 13.39
N PRO A 267 20.81 -4.87 14.37
CA PRO A 267 19.88 -5.97 14.12
C PRO A 267 18.73 -5.57 13.17
N PRO A 268 17.99 -6.55 12.63
CA PRO A 268 16.76 -6.36 11.84
C PRO A 268 15.91 -5.16 12.23
N ILE A 269 15.46 -4.38 11.23
CA ILE A 269 14.58 -3.22 11.46
C ILE A 269 13.17 -3.73 11.80
N LEU A 270 12.74 -4.83 11.20
CA LEU A 270 11.53 -5.54 11.61
C LEU A 270 11.89 -7.00 11.82
N PRO A 271 11.45 -7.68 12.89
CA PRO A 271 11.63 -9.12 12.96
C PRO A 271 10.91 -9.80 11.79
N ASP A 272 11.47 -10.89 11.28
CA ASP A 272 10.75 -11.73 10.33
C ASP A 272 9.55 -12.38 11.03
N PHE A 273 8.35 -11.97 10.62
CA PHE A 273 7.10 -12.45 11.20
C PHE A 273 6.54 -13.66 10.46
N THR A 274 7.15 -14.04 9.34
CA THR A 274 6.69 -15.16 8.51
C THR A 274 6.79 -16.53 9.18
N PRO A 275 7.74 -16.83 10.09
CA PRO A 275 7.77 -18.11 10.81
C PRO A 275 6.51 -18.35 11.64
N ASN A 276 5.97 -17.29 12.26
CA ASN A 276 4.79 -17.34 13.13
C ASN A 276 3.50 -16.93 12.42
N MET A 277 3.51 -16.78 11.09
CA MET A 277 2.28 -16.46 10.35
C MET A 277 1.29 -17.61 10.43
N ASP A 278 0.02 -17.27 10.59
CA ASP A 278 -1.11 -18.18 10.61
C ASP A 278 -1.90 -18.11 9.30
N ALA A 279 -2.37 -19.27 8.85
CA ALA A 279 -3.12 -19.46 7.62
C ALA A 279 -4.63 -19.55 7.86
N ASP A 280 -5.14 -18.71 8.79
CA ASP A 280 -6.55 -18.60 9.23
C ASP A 280 -7.56 -18.21 8.13
N GLY A 281 -7.20 -18.38 6.86
CA GLY A 281 -8.09 -18.28 5.72
C GLY A 281 -8.36 -16.85 5.26
N ILE A 282 -7.87 -15.80 5.92
CA ILE A 282 -8.05 -14.41 5.48
C ILE A 282 -7.33 -14.19 4.14
N PRO A 283 -8.03 -13.95 3.02
CA PRO A 283 -7.37 -13.75 1.74
C PRO A 283 -6.67 -12.39 1.69
N GLY A 284 -5.49 -12.36 1.08
CA GLY A 284 -4.69 -11.14 0.95
C GLY A 284 -4.32 -10.84 -0.49
N ILE A 285 -4.25 -9.55 -0.84
CA ILE A 285 -3.61 -9.09 -2.07
C ILE A 285 -2.41 -8.22 -1.71
N ASP A 286 -1.28 -8.46 -2.37
CA ASP A 286 -0.09 -7.64 -2.29
C ASP A 286 0.22 -7.02 -3.65
N MET A 287 0.29 -5.70 -3.70
CA MET A 287 0.53 -4.92 -4.90
C MET A 287 1.91 -4.28 -4.81
N HIS A 288 2.83 -4.69 -5.68
CA HIS A 288 4.24 -4.34 -5.51
C HIS A 288 4.92 -4.00 -6.83
N GLY A 289 5.58 -2.84 -6.87
CA GLY A 289 6.38 -2.40 -8.00
C GLY A 289 7.72 -3.13 -8.08
N THR A 290 8.14 -3.59 -9.26
CA THR A 290 9.40 -4.36 -9.39
C THR A 290 10.65 -3.51 -9.22
N ALA A 291 10.53 -2.18 -9.27
CA ALA A 291 11.61 -1.22 -9.03
C ALA A 291 11.47 -0.53 -7.66
N ASP A 292 10.71 -1.12 -6.73
CA ASP A 292 10.64 -0.66 -5.35
C ASP A 292 11.97 -0.95 -4.64
N HIS A 293 12.65 0.10 -4.19
CA HIS A 293 13.90 0.05 -3.43
C HIS A 293 13.74 0.52 -1.98
N VAL A 294 12.52 0.91 -1.57
CA VAL A 294 12.22 1.36 -0.20
C VAL A 294 11.74 0.18 0.64
N VAL A 295 10.80 -0.58 0.07
CA VAL A 295 10.41 -1.91 0.53
C VAL A 295 10.68 -2.82 -0.66
N PRO A 296 11.86 -3.47 -0.74
CA PRO A 296 12.26 -4.22 -1.91
C PRO A 296 11.20 -5.21 -2.38
N TYR A 297 10.93 -5.27 -3.69
CA TYR A 297 10.01 -6.25 -4.29
C TYR A 297 10.33 -7.69 -3.88
N ALA A 298 11.61 -7.99 -3.61
CA ALA A 298 12.05 -9.27 -3.09
C ALA A 298 11.35 -9.66 -1.77
N GLY A 299 11.06 -8.71 -0.88
CA GLY A 299 10.29 -8.95 0.34
C GLY A 299 8.81 -9.26 0.07
N GLY A 300 8.21 -8.53 -0.88
CA GLY A 300 6.88 -8.83 -1.44
C GLY A 300 6.78 -10.27 -1.97
N LEU A 301 7.77 -10.65 -2.78
CA LEU A 301 7.86 -11.97 -3.39
C LEU A 301 8.09 -13.09 -2.36
N GLU A 302 8.97 -12.86 -1.38
CA GLU A 302 9.31 -13.87 -0.37
C GLU A 302 8.15 -14.13 0.58
N TRP A 303 7.48 -13.08 1.06
CA TRP A 303 6.30 -13.29 1.90
C TRP A 303 5.20 -14.01 1.11
N ALA A 304 4.98 -13.67 -0.17
CA ALA A 304 3.98 -14.33 -1.01
C ALA A 304 4.27 -15.83 -1.19
N ARG A 305 5.55 -16.23 -1.31
CA ARG A 305 5.94 -17.64 -1.33
C ARG A 305 5.65 -18.33 -0.02
N THR A 306 6.01 -17.71 1.10
CA THR A 306 5.75 -18.30 2.43
C THR A 306 4.25 -18.42 2.71
N ALA A 307 3.47 -17.42 2.29
CA ALA A 307 2.02 -17.44 2.36
C ALA A 307 1.44 -18.62 1.56
N ALA A 308 1.89 -18.80 0.31
CA ALA A 308 1.47 -19.93 -0.53
C ALA A 308 1.87 -21.28 0.08
N ALA A 309 3.09 -21.41 0.60
CA ALA A 309 3.58 -22.64 1.24
C ALA A 309 2.77 -23.01 2.50
N LYS A 310 2.23 -22.01 3.20
CA LYS A 310 1.36 -22.18 4.37
C LYS A 310 -0.13 -22.28 4.02
N GLY A 311 -0.51 -22.21 2.75
CA GLY A 311 -1.90 -22.30 2.30
C GLY A 311 -2.73 -21.03 2.49
N VAL A 312 -2.09 -19.88 2.72
CA VAL A 312 -2.77 -18.58 2.74
C VAL A 312 -3.27 -18.26 1.33
N ARG A 313 -4.54 -17.88 1.21
CA ARG A 313 -5.15 -17.48 -0.08
C ARG A 313 -4.64 -16.10 -0.47
N HIS A 314 -3.58 -16.04 -1.25
CA HIS A 314 -2.89 -14.80 -1.58
C HIS A 314 -2.85 -14.51 -3.09
N PHE A 315 -2.87 -13.23 -3.46
CA PHE A 315 -2.68 -12.74 -4.81
C PHE A 315 -1.53 -11.71 -4.86
N LEU A 316 -0.42 -12.05 -5.50
CA LEU A 316 0.67 -11.11 -5.75
C LEU A 316 0.41 -10.39 -7.08
N LEU A 317 0.10 -9.10 -7.00
CA LEU A 317 -0.08 -8.20 -8.13
C LEU A 317 1.23 -7.45 -8.40
N THR A 318 2.06 -8.02 -9.27
CA THR A 318 3.30 -7.38 -9.73
C THR A 318 3.00 -6.21 -10.66
N VAL A 319 3.65 -5.06 -10.43
CA VAL A 319 3.58 -3.87 -11.29
C VAL A 319 4.96 -3.63 -11.93
N PRO A 320 5.22 -4.15 -13.14
CA PRO A 320 6.53 -4.06 -13.78
C PRO A 320 7.00 -2.63 -13.98
N GLY A 321 8.25 -2.37 -13.59
CA GLY A 321 8.94 -1.08 -13.73
C GLY A 321 8.49 0.01 -12.77
N ALA A 322 7.46 -0.22 -11.96
CA ALA A 322 6.97 0.77 -11.00
C ALA A 322 7.80 0.74 -9.71
N GLY A 323 7.94 1.90 -9.07
CA GLY A 323 8.67 2.09 -7.82
C GLY A 323 7.83 1.82 -6.57
N HIS A 324 8.28 2.39 -5.44
CA HIS A 324 7.55 2.31 -4.17
C HIS A 324 6.17 2.95 -4.26
N THR A 325 5.17 2.28 -3.68
CA THR A 325 3.76 2.69 -3.65
C THR A 325 3.25 3.16 -5.02
N PRO A 326 3.11 2.25 -6.02
CA PRO A 326 2.89 2.59 -7.43
C PRO A 326 1.45 3.07 -7.73
N LYS A 327 0.97 4.07 -6.98
CA LYS A 327 -0.40 4.61 -7.00
C LYS A 327 -0.80 5.11 -8.40
N LYS A 328 0.14 5.67 -9.16
CA LYS A 328 -0.13 6.15 -10.53
C LYS A 328 -0.54 5.01 -11.46
N GLU A 329 0.12 3.88 -11.37
CA GLU A 329 -0.17 2.67 -12.14
C GLU A 329 -1.41 1.96 -11.60
N LEU A 330 -1.50 1.83 -10.26
CA LEU A 330 -2.59 1.14 -9.58
C LEU A 330 -3.95 1.81 -9.79
N TYR A 331 -4.01 3.15 -9.85
CA TYR A 331 -5.27 3.90 -10.01
C TYR A 331 -5.59 4.27 -11.46
N ASN A 332 -4.78 3.84 -12.42
CA ASN A 332 -5.04 4.10 -13.83
C ASN A 332 -6.05 3.09 -14.38
N GLU A 333 -7.28 3.54 -14.63
CA GLU A 333 -8.38 2.73 -15.23
C GLU A 333 -8.04 2.10 -16.59
N LYS A 334 -7.03 2.63 -17.30
CA LYS A 334 -6.56 2.06 -18.58
C LYS A 334 -5.56 0.93 -18.39
N LYS A 335 -5.09 0.71 -17.16
CA LYS A 335 -4.20 -0.38 -16.77
C LYS A 335 -5.03 -1.46 -16.05
N PRO A 336 -4.61 -2.73 -16.08
CA PRO A 336 -5.40 -3.81 -15.51
C PRO A 336 -5.37 -3.84 -13.98
N TYR A 337 -4.42 -3.14 -13.34
CA TYR A 337 -4.12 -3.28 -11.92
C TYR A 337 -5.29 -2.91 -11.01
N LEU A 338 -5.98 -1.79 -11.29
CA LEU A 338 -7.14 -1.37 -10.49
C LEU A 338 -8.25 -2.42 -10.53
N ALA A 339 -8.56 -2.90 -11.74
CA ALA A 339 -9.59 -3.89 -11.95
C ALA A 339 -9.22 -5.21 -11.25
N GLN A 340 -7.97 -5.67 -11.35
CA GLN A 340 -7.50 -6.88 -10.67
C GLN A 340 -7.58 -6.75 -9.15
N TRP A 341 -7.16 -5.63 -8.59
CA TRP A 341 -7.28 -5.38 -7.15
C TRP A 341 -8.73 -5.40 -6.69
N LEU A 342 -9.60 -4.63 -7.34
CA LEU A 342 -11.01 -4.55 -6.93
C LEU A 342 -11.74 -5.88 -7.14
N THR A 343 -11.38 -6.63 -8.19
CA THR A 343 -11.91 -7.98 -8.44
C THR A 343 -11.51 -8.92 -7.31
N PHE A 344 -10.23 -8.94 -6.93
CA PHE A 344 -9.77 -9.73 -5.80
C PHE A 344 -10.49 -9.33 -4.50
N LEU A 345 -10.53 -8.02 -4.18
CA LEU A 345 -11.15 -7.53 -2.96
C LEU A 345 -12.65 -7.85 -2.90
N SER A 346 -13.35 -7.72 -4.03
CA SER A 346 -14.76 -8.07 -4.18
C SER A 346 -15.01 -9.57 -3.97
N GLY A 347 -14.15 -10.42 -4.53
CA GLY A 347 -14.14 -11.85 -4.26
C GLY A 347 -13.87 -12.14 -2.78
N ALA A 348 -12.80 -11.58 -2.20
CA ALA A 348 -12.34 -11.87 -0.85
C ALA A 348 -13.35 -11.48 0.23
N LEU A 349 -14.18 -10.46 -0.02
CA LEU A 349 -15.27 -10.04 0.85
C LEU A 349 -16.62 -10.69 0.53
N ASN A 350 -16.66 -11.68 -0.37
CA ASN A 350 -17.88 -12.35 -0.83
C ASN A 350 -18.98 -11.35 -1.24
N LEU A 351 -18.61 -10.37 -2.09
CA LEU A 351 -19.54 -9.30 -2.51
C LEU A 351 -20.53 -9.73 -3.57
N LYS A 352 -20.42 -10.95 -4.11
CA LYS A 352 -21.45 -11.54 -4.97
C LYS A 352 -22.81 -11.63 -4.26
N GLU A 353 -22.79 -11.86 -2.95
CA GLU A 353 -23.96 -11.92 -2.08
C GLU A 353 -24.28 -10.57 -1.40
N ALA A 354 -23.62 -9.47 -1.81
CA ALA A 354 -23.86 -8.13 -1.28
C ALA A 354 -24.74 -7.32 -2.24
N THR A 355 -25.56 -6.42 -1.70
CA THR A 355 -26.36 -5.51 -2.53
C THR A 355 -25.45 -4.55 -3.31
N CYS A 356 -25.66 -4.45 -4.62
CA CYS A 356 -24.87 -3.60 -5.49
C CYS A 356 -25.12 -2.10 -5.26
N PRO A 357 -24.09 -1.25 -5.30
CA PRO A 357 -24.25 0.20 -5.21
C PRO A 357 -25.07 0.73 -6.40
N GLY A 358 -25.92 1.72 -6.14
CA GLY A 358 -26.70 2.40 -7.18
C GLY A 358 -27.89 1.62 -7.75
N HIS A 359 -28.15 0.39 -7.29
CA HIS A 359 -29.44 -0.25 -7.52
C HIS A 359 -30.50 0.39 -6.62
N ASP A 360 -31.63 0.77 -7.22
CA ASP A 360 -32.82 1.26 -6.53
C ASP A 360 -33.17 0.28 -5.39
N ALA A 361 -32.91 0.68 -4.15
CA ALA A 361 -33.71 0.16 -3.07
C ALA A 361 -35.11 0.70 -3.36
N GLU A 362 -36.02 -0.19 -3.79
CA GLU A 362 -37.43 0.15 -3.88
C GLU A 362 -37.81 0.97 -2.63
N PRO A 363 -38.55 2.08 -2.78
CA PRO A 363 -39.11 2.72 -1.61
C PRO A 363 -39.90 1.65 -0.86
N LEU A 364 -39.59 1.44 0.42
CA LEU A 364 -40.47 0.68 1.31
C LEU A 364 -41.84 1.37 1.28
N LEU A 365 -42.73 0.86 0.43
CA LEU A 365 -44.16 1.02 0.56
C LEU A 365 -44.57 0.10 1.70
N VAL A 366 -44.78 0.66 2.90
CA VAL A 366 -46.06 0.75 3.61
C VAL A 366 -45.92 1.81 4.71
#